data_AF-A0AB35HCV3-F1
#
_entry.id   AF-A0AB35HCV3-F1
#
_cell.length_a   1.000
_cell.length_b   1.000
_cell.length_c   1.000
_cell.angle_alpha   90.00
_cell.angle_beta   90.00
_cell.angle_gamma   90.00
#
_symmetry.space_group_name_H-M   'P 1'
#
loop_
_entity.id
_entity.type
_entity.pdbx_description
1 polymer ?
#
loop_
_entity_poly.entity_id
_entity_poly.type
_entity_poly.pdbx_seq_one_letter_code
_entity_poly.pdbx_strand_id
1 'polypeptide(L)' 'KFLFNINDLRNLKSIFQHGILSKNEKLIRDISSTDLSNPDVQKRRDDKRIPNHGMLHDYANLYFNPRNPMMYYLIN' A
#
# COMPACT_ATOMS: atom_id res chain seq x y z
N LYS A 1 -15.43 0.80 -14.13
CA LYS A 1 -14.54 1.84 -13.56
C LYS A 1 -13.36 1.13 -12.92
N PHE A 2 -12.13 1.57 -13.15
CA PHE A 2 -10.92 0.88 -12.67
C PHE A 2 -10.38 1.49 -11.38
N LEU A 3 -9.70 0.68 -10.58
CA LEU A 3 -8.90 1.09 -9.42
C LEU A 3 -7.44 0.74 -9.70
N PHE A 4 -6.53 1.53 -9.16
CA PHE A 4 -5.09 1.43 -9.42
C PHE A 4 -4.32 1.20 -8.13
N ASN A 5 -3.20 0.47 -8.20
CA ASN A 5 -2.25 0.31 -7.10
C ASN A 5 -0.86 0.69 -7.62
N ILE A 6 -0.11 1.44 -6.82
CA ILE A 6 1.29 1.77 -7.10
C ILE A 6 2.17 0.83 -6.29
N ASN A 7 3.13 0.19 -6.95
CA ASN A 7 3.96 -0.84 -6.36
C ASN A 7 5.32 -0.94 -7.06
N ASP A 8 6.28 -1.58 -6.39
CA ASP A 8 7.55 -1.94 -7.01
C ASP A 8 7.37 -3.14 -7.93
N LEU A 9 8.05 -3.14 -9.08
CA LEU A 9 7.98 -4.24 -10.05
C LEU A 9 8.39 -5.59 -9.43
N ARG A 10 9.32 -5.58 -8.47
CA ARG A 10 9.78 -6.77 -7.74
C ARG A 10 8.66 -7.46 -6.94
N ASN A 11 7.62 -6.72 -6.57
CA ASN A 11 6.48 -7.26 -5.83
C ASN A 11 5.48 -8.00 -6.73
N LEU A 12 5.62 -7.94 -8.05
CA LEU A 12 4.66 -8.49 -8.99
C LEU A 12 4.44 -10.00 -8.81
N LYS A 13 5.50 -10.76 -8.52
CA LYS A 13 5.39 -12.20 -8.20
C LYS A 13 4.46 -12.46 -7.02
N SER A 14 4.68 -11.75 -5.91
CA SER A 14 3.86 -11.87 -4.69
C SER A 14 2.42 -11.44 -4.95
N ILE A 15 2.20 -10.36 -5.72
CA ILE A 15 0.88 -9.89 -6.11
C ILE A 15 0.13 -10.95 -6.93
N PHE A 16 0.79 -11.61 -7.88
CA PHE A 16 0.15 -12.69 -8.64
C PHE A 16 -0.15 -13.92 -7.80
N GLN A 17 0.66 -14.21 -6.78
CA GLN A 17 0.47 -15.37 -5.91
C GLN A 17 -0.57 -15.15 -4.81
N HIS A 18 -0.70 -13.92 -4.30
CA HIS A 18 -1.46 -13.63 -3.09
C HIS A 18 -2.48 -12.51 -3.22
N GLY A 19 -2.53 -11.84 -4.37
CA GLY A 19 -3.32 -10.64 -4.60
C GLY A 19 -2.67 -9.38 -4.03
N ILE A 20 -3.39 -8.26 -4.13
CA ILE A 20 -2.99 -6.99 -3.51
C ILE A 20 -3.44 -7.01 -2.05
N LEU A 21 -2.48 -7.12 -1.14
CA LEU A 21 -2.73 -7.19 0.31
C LEU A 21 -2.54 -5.84 1.00
N SER A 22 -3.19 -5.68 2.15
CA SER A 22 -2.94 -4.57 3.07
C SER A 22 -1.57 -4.70 3.74
N LYS A 23 -1.11 -3.64 4.40
CA LYS A 23 0.18 -3.67 5.14
C LYS A 23 0.13 -4.72 6.24
N ASN A 24 -0.95 -4.76 7.01
CA ASN A 24 -1.10 -5.67 8.14
C ASN A 24 -1.21 -7.13 7.67
N GLU A 25 -1.94 -7.41 6.58
CA GLU A 25 -2.01 -8.76 6.01
C GLU A 25 -0.64 -9.28 5.56
N LYS A 26 0.20 -8.42 4.96
CA LYS A 26 1.57 -8.83 4.59
C LYS A 26 2.41 -9.18 5.82
N LEU A 27 2.29 -8.41 6.91
CA LEU A 27 3.00 -8.67 8.16
C LEU A 27 2.55 -9.98 8.81
N ILE A 28 1.23 -10.20 8.91
CA ILE A 28 0.64 -11.42 9.50
C ILE A 28 1.09 -12.67 8.73
N ARG A 29 1.20 -12.57 7.41
CA ARG A 29 1.55 -13.68 6.52
C ARG A 29 3.05 -13.79 6.23
N ASP A 30 3.88 -12.97 6.87
CA ASP A 30 5.33 -12.88 6.65
C ASP A 30 5.72 -12.72 5.17
N ILE A 31 4.93 -11.95 4.42
CA ILE A 31 5.18 -11.67 3.00
C ILE A 31 6.06 -10.44 2.90
N SER A 32 7.35 -10.68 2.65
CA SER A 32 8.29 -9.60 2.33
C SER A 32 7.90 -8.91 1.02
N SER A 33 8.00 -7.59 1.00
CA SER A 33 7.79 -6.78 -0.20
C SER A 33 8.72 -5.57 -0.19
N THR A 34 9.17 -5.14 -1.36
CA THR A 34 9.88 -3.87 -1.48
C THR A 34 8.92 -2.73 -1.15
N ASP A 35 9.23 -1.98 -0.10
CA ASP A 35 8.47 -0.80 0.30
C ASP A 35 8.99 0.45 -0.42
N LEU A 36 8.09 1.17 -1.08
CA LEU A 36 8.35 2.45 -1.76
C LEU A 36 7.76 3.64 -1.00
N SER A 37 7.12 3.38 0.15
CA SER A 37 6.40 4.41 0.86
C SER A 37 7.34 5.38 1.57
N ASN A 38 6.93 6.64 1.63
CA ASN A 38 7.63 7.65 2.41
C ASN A 38 7.48 7.33 3.91
N PRO A 39 8.59 7.17 4.66
CA PRO A 39 8.54 6.78 6.07
C PRO A 39 7.76 7.75 6.98
N ASP A 40 7.88 9.06 6.74
CA ASP A 40 7.16 10.07 7.55
C ASP A 40 5.66 10.06 7.28
N VAL A 41 5.25 9.75 6.04
CA VAL A 41 3.83 9.52 5.71
C VAL A 41 3.34 8.23 6.36
N GLN A 42 4.12 7.15 6.31
CA GLN A 42 3.75 5.88 6.93
C GLN A 42 3.59 6.00 8.45
N LYS A 43 4.53 6.68 9.12
CA LYS A 43 4.46 6.89 10.56
C LYS A 43 3.18 7.61 10.98
N ARG A 44 2.75 8.62 10.22
CA ARG A 44 1.46 9.30 10.46
C ARG A 44 0.23 8.41 10.21
N ARG A 45 0.38 7.36 9.43
CA ARG A 45 -0.69 6.41 9.07
C ARG A 45 -0.77 5.20 9.98
N ASP A 46 0.30 4.89 10.71
CA ASP A 46 0.34 3.72 11.60
C ASP A 46 -0.80 3.73 12.62
N ASP A 47 -1.10 4.89 13.21
CA ASP A 47 -2.18 5.04 14.21
C ASP A 47 -3.50 5.54 13.62
N LYS A 48 -3.63 5.60 12.28
CA LYS A 48 -4.81 6.18 11.64
C LYS A 48 -5.97 5.18 11.65
N ARG A 49 -6.99 5.47 12.45
CA ARG A 49 -8.27 4.76 12.42
C ARG A 49 -9.25 5.37 11.41
N ILE A 50 -9.96 4.52 10.67
CA ILE A 50 -11.05 4.94 9.79
C ILE A 50 -12.35 5.07 10.63
N PRO A 51 -13.09 6.18 10.56
CA PRO A 51 -14.34 6.35 11.31
C PRO A 51 -15.29 5.18 11.08
N ASN A 52 -15.84 4.60 12.17
CA ASN A 52 -16.73 3.43 12.15
C ASN A 52 -16.15 2.14 11.55
N HIS A 53 -14.84 2.08 11.34
CA HIS A 53 -14.14 0.98 10.66
C HIS A 53 -12.83 0.61 11.41
N GLY A 54 -11.95 -0.16 10.75
CA GLY A 54 -10.67 -0.63 11.29
C GLY A 54 -9.52 0.37 11.18
N MET A 55 -8.29 -0.13 11.30
CA MET A 55 -7.08 0.66 11.07
C MET A 55 -6.89 0.88 9.57
N LEU A 56 -6.34 2.03 9.17
CA LEU A 56 -6.05 2.34 7.77
C LEU A 56 -5.20 1.23 7.12
N HIS A 57 -4.24 0.67 7.86
CA HIS A 57 -3.32 -0.37 7.39
C HIS A 57 -3.95 -1.78 7.28
N ASP A 58 -5.21 -1.95 7.65
CA ASP A 58 -5.98 -3.17 7.39
C ASP A 58 -6.53 -3.22 5.96
N TYR A 59 -6.50 -2.10 5.22
CA TYR A 59 -7.03 -2.00 3.86
C TYR A 59 -5.91 -1.97 2.81
N ALA A 60 -6.15 -2.64 1.68
CA ALA A 60 -5.27 -2.55 0.52
C ALA A 60 -5.36 -1.16 -0.11
N ASN A 61 -4.21 -0.54 -0.39
CA ASN A 61 -4.17 0.84 -0.87
C ASN A 61 -4.49 0.90 -2.38
N LEU A 62 -5.66 1.45 -2.72
CA LEU A 62 -6.13 1.61 -4.10
C LEU A 62 -6.46 3.07 -4.40
N TYR A 63 -6.23 3.48 -5.64
CA TYR A 63 -6.39 4.85 -6.12
C TYR A 63 -7.38 4.90 -7.29
N PHE A 64 -8.17 5.97 -7.36
CA PHE A 64 -9.02 6.24 -8.53
C PHE A 64 -8.24 6.83 -9.71
N ASN A 65 -7.11 7.49 -9.45
CA ASN A 65 -6.21 8.05 -10.45
C ASN A 65 -4.85 7.33 -10.35
N PRO A 66 -4.31 6.78 -11.44
CA PRO A 66 -3.00 6.13 -11.42
C PRO A 66 -1.84 7.09 -11.12
N ARG A 67 -2.01 8.40 -11.39
CA ARG A 67 -1.03 9.44 -11.04
C ARG A 67 -1.36 10.02 -9.67
N ASN A 68 -0.73 9.47 -8.64
CA ASN A 68 -0.89 9.93 -7.26
C ASN A 68 0.35 10.72 -6.77
N PRO A 69 0.25 11.47 -5.67
CA PRO A 69 1.38 12.25 -5.14
C PRO A 69 2.62 11.42 -4.78
N MET A 70 2.47 10.11 -4.52
CA MET A 70 3.61 9.23 -4.23
C MET A 70 4.51 9.07 -5.47
N MET A 71 3.93 9.10 -6.68
CA MET A 71 4.69 9.09 -7.93
C MET A 71 5.59 10.33 -8.09
N TYR A 72 5.15 11.52 -7.65
CA TYR A 72 6.01 12.71 -7.64
C TYR A 72 7.20 12.53 -6.69
N TYR A 73 6.98 11.93 -5.52
CA TYR A 73 8.05 11.67 -4.56
C TYR A 73 9.08 10.65 -5.04
N LEU A 74 8.69 9.65 -5.84
CA LEU A 74 9.62 8.61 -6.34
C LEU A 74 10.45 9.03 -7.55
N ILE A 75 10.01 10.04 -8.29
CA ILE A 75 10.64 10.47 -9.56
C ILE A 75 11.60 11.66 -9.34
N ASN A 76 11.53 12.33 -8.18
CA ASN A 76 12.44 13.41 -7.78
C ASN A 76 13.41 12.92 -6.70
#